data_AF-A0A5C1AA96-F1
#
_entry.id   AF-A0A5C1AA96-F1
#
_cell.length_a   1.000
_cell.length_b   1.000
_cell.length_c   1.000
_cell.angle_alpha   90.00
_cell.angle_beta   90.00
_cell.angle_gamma   90.00
#
_symmetry.space_group_name_H-M   'P 1'
#
loop_
_entity.id
_entity.type
_entity.pdbx_description
1 polymer ?
#
loop_
_entity_poly.entity_id
_entity_poly.type
_entity_poly.pdbx_seq_one_letter_code
_entity_poly.pdbx_strand_id
1 'polypeptide(L)'
;MSRCYARKGRFAFPQVQERLNWCYEQSKRDDFADRLVDELYRKGVLLMRWHCAGDIYCPAYARKMLDVMVRSPHTSFWCYTRSWRVPTISLILKELSLVPNMKLWLSADAETGYPDEVPENARVAWMQTSVDEDVGDSDLVFLDHPLRKLTLPLHVLEKACPTETPEGKKKGTTCATCRYCWTE
;
A
#
# COMPACT_ATOMS: atom_id res chain seq x y z
N MET A 1 -15.77 -14.76 -0.73
CA MET A 1 -15.12 -14.61 0.59
C MET A 1 -13.91 -13.71 0.42
N SER A 2 -13.78 -12.62 1.20
CA SER A 2 -12.67 -11.67 1.07
C SER A 2 -11.33 -12.35 1.34
N ARG A 3 -10.43 -12.36 0.34
CA ARG A 3 -9.06 -12.94 0.44
C ARG A 3 -8.07 -12.01 1.16
N CYS A 4 -8.56 -11.23 2.12
CA CYS A 4 -7.74 -10.27 2.85
C CYS A 4 -6.65 -11.00 3.66
N TYR A 5 -5.38 -10.72 3.34
CA TYR A 5 -4.23 -11.33 4.02
C TYR A 5 -4.18 -10.95 5.51
N ALA A 6 -4.69 -9.78 5.88
CA ALA A 6 -4.74 -9.30 7.25
C ALA A 6 -5.73 -10.10 8.14
N ARG A 7 -6.48 -11.05 7.58
CA ARG A 7 -7.31 -12.00 8.34
C ARG A 7 -6.61 -13.34 8.61
N LYS A 8 -5.36 -13.49 8.20
CA LYS A 8 -4.61 -14.75 8.25
C LYS A 8 -3.24 -14.56 8.93
N GLY A 9 -2.62 -15.69 9.29
CA GLY A 9 -1.26 -15.72 9.83
C GLY A 9 -1.11 -14.87 11.11
N ARG A 10 -0.01 -14.12 11.21
CA ARG A 10 0.31 -13.31 12.40
C ARG A 10 -0.73 -12.23 12.70
N PHE A 11 -1.49 -11.77 11.71
CA PHE A 11 -2.53 -10.78 11.94
C PHE A 11 -3.71 -11.35 12.74
N ALA A 12 -3.91 -12.67 12.77
CA ALA A 12 -4.96 -13.27 13.61
C ALA A 12 -4.60 -13.29 15.10
N PHE A 13 -3.37 -12.95 15.49
CA PHE A 13 -2.96 -12.98 16.89
C PHE A 13 -3.57 -11.80 17.68
N PRO A 14 -4.14 -12.04 18.88
CA PRO A 14 -4.81 -11.01 19.67
C PRO A 14 -3.95 -9.77 19.91
N GLN A 15 -2.67 -9.95 20.26
CA GLN A 15 -1.74 -8.85 20.50
C GLN A 15 -1.54 -7.95 19.27
N VAL A 16 -1.57 -8.54 18.07
CA VAL A 16 -1.47 -7.77 16.82
C VAL A 16 -2.76 -7.00 16.57
N GLN A 17 -3.92 -7.62 16.80
CA GLN A 17 -5.23 -6.96 16.69
C GLN A 17 -5.37 -5.80 17.68
N GLU A 18 -4.97 -6.00 18.94
CA GLU A 18 -4.94 -4.95 19.95
C GLU A 18 -4.05 -3.78 19.54
N ARG A 19 -2.86 -4.07 19.00
CA ARG A 19 -1.95 -3.02 18.50
C ARG A 19 -2.54 -2.27 17.31
N LEU A 20 -3.16 -2.97 16.37
CA LEU A 20 -3.81 -2.33 15.21
C LEU A 20 -4.99 -1.46 15.64
N ASN A 21 -5.81 -1.92 16.57
CA ASN A 21 -6.92 -1.15 17.13
C ASN A 21 -6.40 0.10 17.86
N TRP A 22 -5.34 -0.04 18.66
CA TRP A 22 -4.70 1.11 19.30
C TRP A 22 -4.21 2.13 18.27
N CYS A 23 -3.52 1.70 17.20
CA CYS A 23 -3.09 2.60 16.11
C CYS A 23 -4.29 3.29 15.43
N TYR A 24 -5.38 2.56 15.21
CA TYR A 24 -6.61 3.12 14.64
C TYR A 24 -7.18 4.22 15.54
N GLU A 25 -7.30 3.99 16.85
CA GLU A 25 -7.76 5.01 17.79
C GLU A 25 -6.79 6.21 17.88
N GLN A 26 -5.47 5.99 17.82
CA GLN A 26 -4.52 7.10 17.75
C GLN A 26 -4.69 7.95 16.49
N SER A 27 -5.02 7.34 15.35
CA SER A 27 -5.23 8.07 14.09
C SER A 27 -6.42 9.04 14.12
N LYS A 28 -7.37 8.82 15.01
CA LYS A 28 -8.56 9.68 15.16
C LYS A 28 -8.27 10.96 15.92
N ARG A 29 -7.22 11.01 16.74
CA ARG A 29 -6.87 12.18 17.55
C ARG A 29 -6.62 13.42 16.68
N ASP A 30 -7.00 14.59 17.17
CA ASP A 30 -6.81 15.85 16.44
C ASP A 30 -5.32 16.18 16.28
N ASP A 31 -4.51 15.88 17.29
CA ASP A 31 -3.04 16.07 17.31
C ASP A 31 -2.24 14.94 16.62
N PHE A 32 -2.90 14.04 15.89
CA PHE A 32 -2.23 12.88 15.29
C PHE A 32 -1.06 13.28 14.37
N ALA A 33 -1.26 14.30 13.53
CA ALA A 33 -0.23 14.73 12.59
C ALA A 33 0.99 15.29 13.34
N ASP A 34 0.78 16.13 14.36
CA ASP A 34 1.86 16.67 15.19
C ASP A 34 2.68 15.55 15.84
N ARG A 35 2.00 14.57 16.43
CA ARG A 35 2.65 13.44 17.10
C ARG A 35 3.45 12.58 16.14
N LEU A 36 2.92 12.30 14.96
CA LEU A 36 3.59 11.45 14.00
C LEU A 36 4.78 12.16 13.35
N VAL A 37 4.65 13.44 12.99
CA VAL A 37 5.77 14.25 12.48
C VAL A 37 6.92 14.28 13.49
N ASP A 38 6.59 14.51 14.75
CA ASP A 38 7.57 14.50 15.82
C ASP A 38 8.23 13.11 15.98
N GLU A 39 7.44 12.03 15.97
CA GLU A 39 7.98 10.67 16.04
C GLU A 39 8.91 10.33 14.86
N LEU A 40 8.55 10.74 13.64
CA LEU A 40 9.38 10.58 12.45
C LEU A 40 10.72 11.30 12.60
N TYR A 41 10.68 12.54 13.09
CA TYR A 41 11.88 13.34 13.33
C TYR A 41 12.77 12.72 14.41
N ARG A 42 12.25 12.45 15.61
CA ARG A 42 13.03 11.89 16.73
C ARG A 42 13.67 10.56 16.39
N LYS A 43 13.01 9.73 15.58
CA LYS A 43 13.50 8.40 15.19
C LYS A 43 14.34 8.40 13.91
N GLY A 44 14.48 9.54 13.23
CA GLY A 44 15.22 9.64 11.98
C GLY A 44 14.66 8.73 10.88
N VAL A 45 13.33 8.64 10.78
CA VAL A 45 12.68 7.73 9.83
C VAL A 45 12.81 8.28 8.41
N LEU A 46 13.62 7.61 7.59
CA LEU A 46 13.82 8.00 6.18
C LEU A 46 12.77 7.40 5.24
N LEU A 47 12.12 6.32 5.66
CA LEU A 47 11.24 5.54 4.79
C LEU A 47 10.08 4.95 5.62
N MET A 48 8.84 5.31 5.29
CA MET A 48 7.64 4.84 5.98
C MET A 48 6.55 4.36 5.02
N ARG A 49 6.15 3.09 5.19
CA ARG A 49 4.94 2.56 4.55
C ARG A 49 3.73 2.92 5.39
N TRP A 50 2.74 3.56 4.77
CA TRP A 50 1.42 3.65 5.38
C TRP A 50 0.71 2.30 5.32
N HIS A 51 0.09 1.94 6.44
CA HIS A 51 -0.74 0.75 6.62
C HIS A 51 -0.02 -0.58 6.39
N CYS A 52 0.20 -1.31 7.49
CA CYS A 52 0.55 -2.73 7.45
C CYS A 52 -0.71 -3.60 7.22
N ALA A 53 -1.84 -3.12 7.74
CA ALA A 53 -3.19 -3.64 7.55
C ALA A 53 -4.18 -2.48 7.69
N GLY A 54 -5.37 -2.61 7.10
CA GLY A 54 -6.37 -1.54 7.04
C GLY A 54 -6.21 -0.66 5.81
N ASP A 55 -6.97 0.43 5.77
CA ASP A 55 -7.03 1.38 4.66
C ASP A 55 -7.42 2.77 5.18
N ILE A 56 -7.42 3.77 4.29
CA ILE A 56 -7.87 5.13 4.56
C ILE A 56 -9.38 5.13 4.80
N TYR A 57 -9.80 5.24 6.06
CA TYR A 57 -11.19 5.02 6.44
C TYR A 57 -12.08 6.27 6.35
N CYS A 58 -11.51 7.48 6.27
CA CYS A 58 -12.28 8.71 6.10
C CYS A 58 -11.45 9.85 5.50
N PRO A 59 -12.11 10.88 4.92
CA PRO A 59 -11.41 12.05 4.36
C PRO A 59 -10.59 12.83 5.38
N ALA A 60 -11.06 12.95 6.62
CA ALA A 60 -10.33 13.65 7.68
C ALA A 60 -8.98 12.98 7.99
N TYR A 61 -8.94 11.65 7.99
CA TYR A 61 -7.69 10.91 8.16
C TYR A 61 -6.76 11.05 6.95
N ALA A 62 -7.30 11.04 5.73
CA ALA A 62 -6.50 11.30 4.51
C ALA A 62 -5.82 12.68 4.56
N ARG A 63 -6.53 13.71 5.03
CA ARG A 63 -5.94 15.06 5.22
C ARG A 63 -4.84 15.08 6.27
N LYS A 64 -4.98 14.32 7.36
CA LYS A 64 -3.90 14.16 8.35
C LYS A 64 -2.66 13.48 7.75
N MET A 65 -2.85 12.49 6.88
CA MET A 65 -1.74 11.87 6.16
C MET A 65 -1.02 12.89 5.28
N LEU A 66 -1.77 13.72 4.54
CA LEU A 66 -1.21 14.80 3.72
C LEU A 66 -0.39 15.79 4.56
N ASP A 67 -0.91 16.23 5.71
CA ASP A 67 -0.21 17.14 6.62
C ASP A 67 1.14 16.55 7.09
N VAL A 68 1.15 15.27 7.49
CA VAL A 68 2.38 14.58 7.89
C VAL A 68 3.41 14.54 6.76
N MET A 69 2.98 14.25 5.53
CA MET A 69 3.89 14.14 4.38
C MET A 69 4.52 15.49 4.04
N VAL A 70 3.71 16.55 4.01
CA VAL A 70 4.16 17.92 3.72
C VAL A 70 5.15 18.42 4.79
N ARG A 71 4.88 18.11 6.06
CA ARG A 71 5.74 18.51 7.19
C ARG A 71 6.98 17.63 7.39
N SER A 72 7.08 16.52 6.66
CA SER A 72 8.19 15.55 6.78
C SER A 72 8.90 15.31 5.44
N PRO A 73 9.46 16.35 4.79
CA PRO A 73 10.01 16.24 3.43
C PRO A 73 11.21 15.29 3.32
N HIS A 74 11.87 14.98 4.44
CA HIS A 74 13.01 14.06 4.49
C HIS A 74 12.62 12.58 4.58
N THR A 75 11.34 12.29 4.86
CA THR A 75 10.82 10.93 4.90
C THR A 75 10.16 10.61 3.57
N SER A 76 10.55 9.50 2.95
CA SER A 76 9.84 8.94 1.79
C SER A 76 8.67 8.07 2.26
N PHE A 77 7.51 8.29 1.67
CA PHE A 77 6.26 7.62 1.99
C PHE A 77 5.77 6.79 0.81
N TRP A 78 5.10 5.68 1.11
CA TRP A 78 4.29 4.98 0.12
C TRP A 78 3.10 4.30 0.78
N CYS A 79 2.02 4.10 0.03
CA CYS A 79 0.85 3.37 0.50
C CYS A 79 0.18 2.59 -0.62
N TYR A 80 -0.62 1.61 -0.22
CA TYR A 80 -1.56 0.92 -1.09
C TYR A 80 -2.96 1.17 -0.55
N THR A 81 -3.90 1.57 -1.39
CA THR A 81 -5.26 1.89 -0.94
C THR A 81 -6.31 1.44 -1.94
N ARG A 82 -7.42 0.89 -1.44
CA ARG A 82 -8.67 0.66 -2.21
C ARG A 82 -9.65 1.82 -2.05
N SER A 83 -9.30 2.80 -1.22
CA SER A 83 -10.17 3.92 -0.87
C SER A 83 -10.34 4.94 -1.99
N TRP A 84 -9.68 4.74 -3.14
CA TRP A 84 -10.01 5.42 -4.39
C TRP A 84 -11.46 5.18 -4.83
N ARG A 85 -12.08 4.08 -4.37
CA ARG A 85 -13.52 3.79 -4.56
C ARG A 85 -14.44 4.72 -3.80
N VAL A 86 -13.93 5.49 -2.84
CA VAL A 86 -14.70 6.43 -2.03
C VAL A 86 -14.50 7.83 -2.60
N PRO A 87 -15.52 8.45 -3.24
CA PRO A 87 -15.35 9.72 -3.96
C PRO A 87 -14.78 10.86 -3.13
N THR A 88 -15.13 10.93 -1.84
CA THR A 88 -14.61 11.97 -0.95
C THR A 88 -13.15 11.77 -0.55
N ILE A 89 -12.64 10.53 -0.62
CA ILE A 89 -11.24 10.21 -0.36
C ILE A 89 -10.44 10.32 -1.65
N SER A 90 -10.99 9.93 -2.80
CA SER A 90 -10.30 9.97 -4.09
C SER A 90 -9.84 11.38 -4.48
N LEU A 91 -10.61 12.42 -4.14
CA LEU A 91 -10.19 13.81 -4.31
C LEU A 91 -8.90 14.13 -3.56
N ILE A 92 -8.76 13.62 -2.33
CA ILE A 92 -7.57 13.82 -1.50
C ILE A 92 -6.42 12.93 -1.99
N LEU A 93 -6.72 11.74 -2.54
CA LEU A 93 -5.68 10.90 -3.16
C LEU A 93 -4.99 11.61 -4.33
N LYS A 94 -5.73 12.43 -5.10
CA LYS A 94 -5.12 13.29 -6.13
C LYS A 94 -4.12 14.25 -5.50
N GLU A 95 -4.48 14.92 -4.41
CA GLU A 95 -3.55 15.80 -3.66
C GLU A 95 -2.32 15.01 -3.14
N LEU A 96 -2.53 13.82 -2.54
CA LEU A 96 -1.45 12.96 -2.06
C LEU A 96 -0.48 12.55 -3.18
N SER A 97 -1.00 12.27 -4.37
CA SER A 97 -0.18 11.88 -5.53
C SER A 97 0.77 13.00 -5.99
N LEU A 98 0.45 14.25 -5.70
CA LEU A 98 1.28 15.40 -6.08
C LEU A 98 2.41 15.68 -5.09
N VAL A 99 2.43 15.02 -3.93
CA VAL A 99 3.47 15.27 -2.92
C VAL A 99 4.76 14.54 -3.31
N PRO A 100 5.91 15.24 -3.49
CA PRO A 100 7.10 14.64 -4.08
C PRO A 100 7.70 13.46 -3.29
N ASN A 101 7.50 13.43 -1.97
CA ASN A 101 7.98 12.36 -1.10
C ASN A 101 6.92 11.27 -0.86
N MET A 102 5.87 11.19 -1.68
CA MET A 102 4.81 10.19 -1.57
C MET A 102 4.68 9.38 -2.85
N LYS A 103 4.68 8.04 -2.73
CA LYS A 103 4.37 7.10 -3.80
C LYS A 103 3.02 6.43 -3.55
N LEU A 104 2.02 6.82 -4.33
CA LEU A 104 0.65 6.34 -4.20
C LEU A 104 0.40 5.13 -5.11
N TRP A 105 0.00 4.01 -4.51
CA TRP A 105 -0.46 2.83 -5.24
C TRP A 105 -1.95 2.61 -5.03
N LEU A 106 -2.74 2.69 -6.09
CA LEU A 106 -4.13 2.29 -6.13
C LEU A 106 -4.19 0.76 -6.13
N SER A 107 -4.67 0.18 -5.05
CA SER A 107 -4.83 -1.26 -4.94
C SER A 107 -6.09 -1.69 -5.66
N ALA A 108 -5.93 -2.59 -6.62
CA ALA A 108 -6.99 -3.19 -7.41
C ALA A 108 -6.99 -4.72 -7.27
N ASP A 109 -8.13 -5.35 -7.48
CA ASP A 109 -8.32 -6.80 -7.64
C ASP A 109 -9.61 -7.08 -8.42
N ALA A 110 -9.92 -8.35 -8.67
CA ALA A 110 -11.18 -8.75 -9.30
C ALA A 110 -12.46 -8.23 -8.62
N GLU A 111 -12.44 -7.88 -7.33
CA GLU A 111 -13.61 -7.34 -6.62
C GLU A 111 -13.73 -5.82 -6.81
N THR A 112 -12.61 -5.10 -6.81
CA THR A 112 -12.62 -3.64 -7.02
C THR A 112 -12.71 -3.25 -8.49
N GLY A 113 -12.22 -4.09 -9.38
CA GLY A 113 -11.93 -3.71 -10.76
C GLY A 113 -10.72 -2.77 -10.87
N TYR A 114 -10.42 -2.38 -12.10
CA TYR A 114 -9.40 -1.38 -12.40
C TYR A 114 -9.96 0.04 -12.15
N PRO A 115 -9.18 0.99 -11.59
CA PRO A 115 -9.65 2.36 -11.38
C PRO A 115 -9.99 3.08 -12.69
N ASP A 116 -11.15 3.74 -12.76
CA ASP A 116 -11.56 4.51 -13.95
C ASP A 116 -10.64 5.71 -14.24
N GLU A 117 -10.05 6.28 -13.18
CA GLU A 117 -9.14 7.41 -13.25
C GLU A 117 -7.92 7.13 -12.37
N VAL A 118 -6.73 7.15 -12.99
CA VAL A 118 -5.44 7.03 -12.31
C VAL A 118 -4.73 8.38 -12.40
N PRO A 119 -4.46 9.06 -11.26
CA PRO A 119 -3.65 10.28 -11.28
C PRO A 119 -2.28 10.04 -11.90
N GLU A 120 -1.72 11.02 -12.61
CA GLU A 120 -0.44 10.90 -13.34
C GLU A 120 0.73 10.41 -12.46
N ASN A 121 0.74 10.82 -11.19
CA ASN A 121 1.77 10.46 -10.21
C ASN A 121 1.37 9.28 -9.30
N ALA A 122 0.32 8.55 -9.66
CA ALA A 122 -0.12 7.34 -8.98
C ALA A 122 0.07 6.13 -9.89
N ARG A 123 0.16 4.95 -9.28
CA ARG A 123 0.30 3.67 -9.96
C ARG A 123 -0.75 2.68 -9.51
N VAL A 124 -0.99 1.63 -10.29
CA VAL A 124 -1.94 0.58 -9.95
C VAL A 124 -1.20 -0.69 -9.53
N ALA A 125 -1.52 -1.17 -8.32
CA ALA A 125 -1.06 -2.46 -7.82
C ALA A 125 -2.23 -3.47 -7.82
N TRP A 126 -2.14 -4.47 -8.69
CA TRP A 126 -3.15 -5.52 -8.79
C TRP A 126 -2.87 -6.68 -7.83
N MET A 127 -3.88 -7.18 -7.11
CA MET A 127 -3.80 -8.41 -6.34
C MET A 127 -4.44 -9.55 -7.13
N GLN A 128 -3.61 -10.37 -7.77
CA GLN A 128 -4.05 -11.50 -8.57
C GLN A 128 -4.39 -12.69 -7.68
N THR A 129 -5.58 -13.26 -7.90
CA THR A 129 -6.14 -14.34 -7.10
C THR A 129 -6.40 -15.62 -7.89
N SER A 130 -6.39 -15.55 -9.23
CA SER A 130 -6.44 -16.70 -10.14
C SER A 130 -5.50 -16.54 -11.33
N VAL A 131 -5.12 -17.63 -11.99
CA VAL A 131 -4.11 -17.65 -13.07
C VAL A 131 -4.58 -16.88 -14.31
N ASP A 132 -5.87 -17.01 -14.64
CA ASP A 132 -6.48 -16.42 -15.84
C ASP A 132 -7.12 -15.05 -15.58
N GLU A 133 -6.83 -14.45 -14.42
CA GLU A 133 -7.35 -13.13 -14.06
C GLU A 133 -6.69 -12.05 -14.92
N ASP A 134 -7.51 -11.23 -15.58
CA ASP A 134 -7.04 -10.04 -16.27
C ASP A 134 -6.54 -9.01 -15.23
N VAL A 135 -5.25 -8.72 -15.27
CA VAL A 135 -4.57 -7.77 -14.36
C VAL A 135 -4.53 -6.35 -14.92
N GLY A 136 -5.13 -6.12 -16.09
CA GLY A 136 -5.14 -4.85 -16.81
C GLY A 136 -3.74 -4.27 -17.05
N ASP A 137 -3.68 -2.95 -17.18
CA ASP A 137 -2.44 -2.19 -17.37
C ASP A 137 -1.69 -1.93 -16.05
N SER A 138 -1.90 -2.76 -15.03
CA SER A 138 -1.28 -2.57 -13.72
C SER A 138 0.25 -2.47 -13.78
N ASP A 139 0.82 -1.62 -12.91
CA ASP A 139 2.25 -1.37 -12.81
C ASP A 139 2.97 -2.39 -11.91
N LEU A 140 2.21 -3.06 -11.03
CA LEU A 140 2.70 -4.07 -10.10
C LEU A 140 1.63 -5.12 -9.85
N VAL A 141 2.01 -6.39 -9.90
CA VAL A 141 1.13 -7.52 -9.59
C VAL A 141 1.59 -8.22 -8.32
N PHE A 142 0.73 -8.27 -7.31
CA PHE A 142 0.86 -9.16 -6.17
C PHE A 142 0.16 -10.49 -6.47
N LEU A 143 0.79 -11.58 -6.06
CA LEU A 143 0.33 -12.93 -6.24
C LEU A 143 -0.22 -13.47 -4.92
N ASP A 144 -1.47 -13.94 -4.93
CA ASP A 144 -1.99 -14.75 -3.83
C ASP A 144 -1.06 -15.97 -3.58
N HIS A 145 -0.96 -16.40 -2.34
CA HIS A 145 0.03 -17.40 -1.91
C HIS A 145 0.06 -18.69 -2.76
N PRO A 146 -1.08 -19.24 -3.22
CA PRO A 146 -1.08 -20.40 -4.11
C PRO A 146 -0.41 -20.15 -5.46
N LEU A 147 -0.57 -18.95 -6.03
CA LEU A 147 -0.06 -18.60 -7.36
C LEU A 147 1.46 -18.45 -7.38
N ARG A 148 2.09 -18.11 -6.25
CA ARG A 148 3.54 -17.91 -6.12
C ARG A 148 4.40 -19.12 -6.45
N LYS A 149 3.80 -20.30 -6.59
CA LYS A 149 4.47 -21.57 -6.92
C LYS A 149 4.15 -22.08 -8.32
N LEU A 150 3.21 -21.42 -9.02
CA LEU A 150 2.76 -21.84 -10.33
C LEU A 150 3.58 -21.16 -11.43
N THR A 151 3.56 -21.78 -12.61
CA THR A 151 4.02 -21.12 -13.84
C THR A 151 2.91 -20.19 -14.30
N LEU A 152 3.16 -18.88 -14.25
CA LEU A 152 2.24 -17.85 -14.70
C LEU A 152 2.66 -17.34 -16.09
N PRO A 153 1.74 -16.71 -16.85
CA PRO A 153 2.09 -16.06 -18.11
C PRO A 153 3.23 -15.04 -17.95
N LEU A 154 4.09 -14.91 -18.96
CA LEU A 154 5.28 -14.05 -18.90
C LEU A 154 4.93 -12.58 -18.59
N HIS A 155 3.88 -12.05 -19.22
CA HIS A 155 3.42 -10.66 -19.00
C HIS A 155 3.00 -10.38 -17.56
N VAL A 156 2.52 -11.40 -16.82
CA VAL A 156 2.23 -11.29 -15.39
C VAL A 156 3.53 -11.32 -14.58
N LEU A 157 4.45 -12.23 -14.92
CA LEU A 157 5.72 -12.39 -14.20
C LEU A 157 6.63 -11.15 -14.31
N GLU A 158 6.63 -10.46 -15.44
CA GLU A 158 7.39 -9.22 -15.64
C GLU A 158 6.93 -8.09 -14.71
N LYS A 159 5.63 -8.04 -14.40
CA LYS A 159 5.02 -7.06 -13.50
C LYS A 159 4.89 -7.58 -12.06
N ALA A 160 5.18 -8.86 -11.82
CA ALA A 160 4.98 -9.48 -10.52
C ALA A 160 5.97 -8.93 -9.47
N CYS A 161 5.49 -8.77 -8.23
CA CYS A 161 6.33 -8.35 -7.13
C CYS A 161 7.54 -9.31 -7.00
N PRO A 162 8.79 -8.81 -7.11
CA PRO A 162 9.96 -9.67 -7.13
C PRO A 162 10.06 -10.58 -5.90
N THR A 163 9.62 -10.10 -4.74
CA THR A 163 9.63 -10.86 -3.48
C THR A 163 8.71 -12.09 -3.48
N GLU A 164 7.74 -12.13 -4.39
CA GLU A 164 6.72 -13.17 -4.47
C GLU A 164 7.04 -14.23 -5.53
N THR A 165 7.85 -13.86 -6.52
CA THR A 165 8.32 -14.74 -7.60
C THR A 165 9.29 -15.81 -7.09
N PRO A 166 9.33 -17.00 -7.74
CA PRO A 166 10.33 -18.03 -7.42
C PRO A 166 11.77 -17.54 -7.59
N GLU A 167 12.04 -16.73 -8.62
CA GLU A 167 13.38 -16.22 -8.91
C GLU A 167 13.84 -15.20 -7.85
N GLY A 168 13.00 -14.24 -7.50
CA GLY A 168 13.34 -13.27 -6.46
C GLY A 168 13.52 -13.94 -5.09
N LYS A 169 12.75 -14.97 -4.76
CA LYS A 169 12.98 -15.78 -3.55
C LYS A 169 14.32 -16.49 -3.57
N LYS A 170 14.73 -17.10 -4.69
CA LYS A 170 16.06 -17.71 -4.85
C LYS A 170 17.18 -16.69 -4.67
N LYS A 171 16.97 -15.45 -5.13
CA LYS A 171 17.90 -14.32 -4.96
C LYS A 171 17.85 -13.68 -3.57
N GLY A 172 16.94 -14.10 -2.68
CA GLY A 172 16.74 -13.47 -1.37
C GLY A 172 16.20 -12.04 -1.46
N THR A 173 15.45 -11.72 -2.52
CA THR A 173 14.89 -10.38 -2.74
C THR A 173 13.92 -10.00 -1.62
N THR A 174 14.13 -8.83 -1.05
CA THR A 174 13.25 -8.20 -0.06
C THR A 174 12.87 -6.81 -0.57
N CYS A 175 11.89 -6.18 0.07
CA CYS A 175 11.57 -4.79 -0.22
C CYS A 175 12.83 -3.91 -0.13
N ALA A 176 13.66 -4.09 0.89
CA ALA A 176 14.88 -3.30 1.10
C ALA A 176 15.89 -3.41 -0.05
N THR A 177 15.89 -4.54 -0.77
CA THR A 177 16.78 -4.76 -1.91
C THR A 177 16.16 -4.33 -3.24
N CYS A 178 14.87 -4.58 -3.48
CA CYS A 178 14.24 -4.21 -4.76
C CYS A 178 13.83 -2.74 -4.84
N ARG A 179 13.36 -2.14 -3.73
CA ARG A 179 12.97 -0.73 -3.57
C ARG A 179 11.87 -0.17 -4.50
N TYR A 180 11.43 -0.96 -5.47
CA TYR A 180 10.46 -0.61 -6.52
C TYR A 180 9.28 0.26 -6.04
N CYS A 181 8.68 -0.10 -4.90
CA CYS A 181 7.44 0.54 -4.43
C CYS A 181 7.62 2.00 -3.95
N TRP A 182 8.85 2.45 -3.68
CA TRP A 182 9.12 3.80 -3.16
C TRP A 182 10.20 4.56 -3.92
N THR A 183 10.94 3.92 -4.84
CA THR A 183 11.93 4.59 -5.69
C THR A 183 11.37 4.94 -7.06
N GLU A 184 10.60 4.02 -7.65
CA GLU A 184 10.09 4.18 -9.00
C GLU A 184 8.86 5.09 -9.02
#